data_AF-A0A7Y8WT15-F1
#
_entry.id   AF-A0A7Y8WT15-F1
#
_cell.length_a   1.000
_cell.length_b   1.000
_cell.length_c   1.000
_cell.angle_alpha   90.00
_cell.angle_beta   90.00
_cell.angle_gamma   90.00
#
_symmetry.space_group_name_H-M   'P 1'
#
loop_
_entity.id
_entity.type
_entity.pdbx_description
1 polymer ?
#
loop_
_entity_poly.entity_id
_entity_poly.type
_entity_poly.pdbx_seq_one_letter_code
_entity_poly.pdbx_strand_id
1 'polypeptide(L)'
;MFRRKTIKLSIVVVVIFMATWLFITYMDSNVEYYHIFEDQPGLFDAVKDEVDGIERSKLGYQSNNGDIFLYKNGGNAAPDLFHPEVSTNLQGKIQQINELSGDKLSQLRYVESDGRRLISFVFDWERAYGDTYHIVYCKSQDEIGKSFDENVIYDLKQLDGDWYGTRIR
;
A
#
# COMPACT_ATOMS: atom_id res chain seq x y z
N MET A 1 15.88 -38.10 38.78
CA MET A 1 14.86 -37.95 37.70
C MET A 1 14.29 -36.53 37.56
N PHE A 2 14.19 -35.74 38.64
CA PHE A 2 13.61 -34.39 38.61
C PHE A 2 14.41 -33.35 37.79
N ARG A 3 15.75 -33.30 37.90
CA ARG A 3 16.60 -32.33 37.18
C ARG A 3 16.44 -32.37 35.65
N ARG A 4 16.24 -33.55 35.04
CA ARG A 4 16.02 -33.69 33.59
C ARG A 4 14.65 -33.18 33.14
N LYS A 5 13.63 -33.20 34.01
CA LYS A 5 12.29 -32.66 33.70
C LYS A 5 12.28 -31.14 33.77
N THR A 6 13.00 -30.54 34.73
CA THR A 6 13.11 -29.08 34.86
C THR A 6 13.83 -28.45 33.67
N ILE A 7 14.95 -29.04 33.23
CA ILE A 7 15.70 -28.55 32.05
C ILE A 7 14.86 -28.61 30.77
N LYS A 8 14.09 -29.69 30.58
CA LYS A 8 13.18 -29.82 29.41
C LYS A 8 12.07 -28.77 29.43
N LEU A 9 11.50 -28.47 30.60
CA LEU A 9 10.47 -27.44 30.74
C LEU A 9 11.03 -26.04 30.42
N SER A 10 12.25 -25.74 30.89
CA SER A 10 12.92 -24.46 30.59
C SER A 10 13.19 -24.27 29.10
N ILE A 11 13.59 -25.32 28.39
CA ILE A 11 13.80 -25.25 26.93
C ILE A 11 12.48 -24.97 26.21
N VAL A 12 11.39 -25.64 26.58
CA VAL A 12 10.07 -25.43 25.96
C VAL A 12 9.59 -23.99 26.16
N VAL A 13 9.77 -23.43 27.36
CA VAL A 13 9.39 -22.03 27.65
C VAL A 13 10.21 -21.06 26.80
N VAL A 14 11.51 -21.26 26.67
CA VAL A 14 12.37 -20.40 25.83
C VAL A 14 11.98 -20.48 24.36
N VAL A 15 11.65 -21.67 23.85
CA VAL A 15 11.19 -21.86 22.46
C VAL A 15 9.86 -21.16 22.23
N ILE A 16 8.92 -21.26 23.17
CA ILE A 16 7.63 -20.56 23.08
C ILE A 16 7.87 -19.04 23.10
N PHE A 17 8.66 -18.52 24.03
CA PHE A 17 8.98 -17.09 24.08
C PHE A 17 9.68 -16.59 22.82
N MET A 18 10.62 -17.37 22.25
CA MET A 18 11.22 -17.04 20.96
C MET A 18 10.20 -17.03 19.83
N ALA A 19 9.30 -18.01 19.77
CA ALA A 19 8.27 -18.07 18.75
C ALA A 19 7.26 -16.91 18.89
N THR A 20 6.86 -16.57 20.12
CA THR A 20 5.98 -15.43 20.38
C THR A 20 6.68 -14.11 20.09
N TRP A 21 7.96 -13.96 20.44
CA TRP A 21 8.75 -12.79 20.07
C TRP A 21 8.88 -12.67 18.56
N LEU A 22 9.28 -13.72 17.85
CA LEU A 22 9.36 -13.72 16.39
C LEU A 22 8.00 -13.43 15.75
N PHE A 23 6.91 -13.93 16.32
CA PHE A 23 5.55 -13.63 15.85
C PHE A 23 5.16 -12.18 16.10
N ILE A 24 5.49 -11.61 17.27
CA ILE A 24 5.27 -10.18 17.57
C ILE A 24 6.15 -9.30 16.69
N THR A 25 7.42 -9.65 16.50
CA THR A 25 8.33 -8.92 15.60
C THR A 25 7.90 -9.04 14.15
N TYR A 26 7.36 -10.19 13.72
CA TYR A 26 6.77 -10.34 12.39
C TYR A 26 5.50 -9.50 12.21
N MET A 27 4.69 -9.38 13.26
CA MET A 27 3.53 -8.50 13.28
C MET A 27 3.94 -7.02 13.26
N ASP A 28 4.97 -6.63 14.01
CA ASP A 28 5.54 -5.27 14.01
C ASP A 28 6.32 -4.95 12.73
N SER A 29 7.00 -5.91 12.10
CA SER A 29 7.70 -5.69 10.82
C SER A 29 6.74 -5.44 9.65
N ASN A 30 5.44 -5.71 9.80
CA ASN A 30 4.43 -5.23 8.84
C ASN A 30 4.26 -3.70 8.86
N VAL A 31 4.79 -3.01 9.89
CA VAL A 31 4.87 -1.54 9.93
C VAL A 31 5.93 -1.00 8.95
N GLU A 32 6.92 -1.82 8.58
CA GLU A 32 8.10 -1.36 7.83
C GLU A 32 7.75 -0.86 6.42
N TYR A 33 6.69 -1.41 5.81
CA TYR A 33 6.26 -1.08 4.46
C TYR A 33 5.66 0.33 4.31
N TYR A 34 5.20 0.95 5.40
CA TYR A 34 4.61 2.29 5.37
C TYR A 34 5.60 3.39 5.76
N HIS A 35 6.86 3.07 6.06
CA HIS A 35 7.85 4.09 6.42
C HIS A 35 8.07 5.13 5.32
N ILE A 36 7.92 4.77 4.05
CA ILE A 36 7.99 5.76 2.95
C ILE A 36 6.97 6.89 3.12
N PHE A 37 5.78 6.60 3.66
CA PHE A 37 4.77 7.60 3.98
C PHE A 37 5.13 8.38 5.24
N GLU A 38 5.60 7.69 6.28
CA GLU A 38 6.00 8.33 7.54
C GLU A 38 7.18 9.31 7.34
N ASP A 39 8.12 8.96 6.45
CA ASP A 39 9.30 9.76 6.13
C ASP A 39 8.99 10.94 5.21
N GLN A 40 8.02 10.79 4.30
CA GLN A 40 7.73 11.76 3.24
C GLN A 40 6.22 12.03 3.04
N PRO A 41 5.43 12.34 4.10
CA PRO A 41 3.98 12.49 3.97
C PRO A 41 3.61 13.62 3.00
N GLY A 42 4.40 14.71 3.00
CA GLY A 42 4.21 15.84 2.09
C GLY A 42 4.37 15.50 0.59
N LEU A 43 5.12 14.44 0.26
CA LEU A 43 5.24 13.98 -1.13
C LEU A 43 3.95 13.28 -1.59
N PHE A 44 3.33 12.49 -0.71
CA PHE A 44 2.04 11.86 -0.96
C PHE A 44 0.92 12.89 -1.05
N ASP A 45 0.91 13.89 -0.17
CA ASP A 45 -0.03 15.01 -0.24
C ASP A 45 0.13 15.80 -1.54
N ALA A 46 1.36 16.09 -1.97
CA ALA A 46 1.61 16.81 -3.21
C ALA A 46 1.12 16.03 -4.44
N VAL A 47 1.30 14.70 -4.47
CA VAL A 47 0.72 13.86 -5.53
C VAL A 47 -0.80 13.91 -5.47
N LYS A 48 -1.40 13.76 -4.28
CA LYS A 48 -2.85 13.81 -4.09
C LYS A 48 -3.45 15.15 -4.54
N ASP A 49 -2.80 16.27 -4.23
CA ASP A 49 -3.27 17.61 -4.61
C ASP A 49 -3.19 17.83 -6.12
N GLU A 50 -2.12 17.37 -6.77
CA GLU A 50 -2.02 17.44 -8.24
C GLU A 50 -3.01 16.51 -8.94
N VAL A 51 -3.25 15.31 -8.42
CA VAL A 51 -4.30 14.42 -8.92
C VAL A 51 -5.68 15.04 -8.77
N ASP A 52 -5.96 15.68 -7.63
CA ASP A 52 -7.23 16.38 -7.38
C ASP A 52 -7.47 17.56 -8.34
N GLY A 53 -6.40 18.13 -8.88
CA GLY A 53 -6.42 19.19 -9.90
C GLY A 53 -6.69 18.70 -11.32
N ILE A 54 -6.65 17.39 -11.57
CA ILE A 54 -6.99 16.84 -12.90
C ILE A 54 -8.50 16.94 -13.12
N GLU A 55 -8.89 17.48 -14.27
CA GLU A 55 -10.30 17.55 -14.67
C GLU A 55 -10.89 16.13 -14.79
N ARG A 56 -11.92 15.83 -13.98
CA ARG A 56 -12.58 14.50 -13.95
C ARG A 56 -13.06 14.02 -15.32
N SER A 57 -13.54 14.93 -16.16
CA SER A 57 -13.99 14.61 -17.52
C SER A 57 -12.89 14.10 -18.44
N LYS A 58 -11.62 14.39 -18.11
CA LYS A 58 -10.44 13.96 -18.88
C LYS A 58 -9.83 12.66 -18.37
N LEU A 59 -10.14 12.27 -17.13
CA LEU A 59 -9.91 10.93 -16.62
C LEU A 59 -10.98 10.00 -17.24
N GLY A 60 -10.82 9.75 -18.54
CA GLY A 60 -11.81 9.04 -19.36
C GLY A 60 -11.96 7.57 -18.96
N TYR A 61 -13.15 7.03 -19.24
CA TYR A 61 -13.51 5.60 -19.27
C TYR A 61 -12.90 4.74 -18.14
N GLN A 62 -13.66 4.66 -17.05
CA GLN A 62 -13.50 3.67 -16.00
C GLN A 62 -13.35 2.25 -16.59
N SER A 63 -12.46 1.43 -16.02
CA SER A 63 -12.52 -0.02 -16.23
C SER A 63 -13.91 -0.54 -15.84
N ASN A 64 -14.28 -1.79 -16.19
CA ASN A 64 -15.54 -2.39 -15.72
C ASN A 64 -15.73 -2.32 -14.19
N ASN A 65 -14.66 -2.05 -13.43
CA ASN A 65 -14.65 -1.91 -11.98
C ASN A 65 -14.45 -0.46 -11.48
N GLY A 66 -14.50 0.56 -12.34
CA GLY A 66 -14.36 1.96 -11.90
C GLY A 66 -12.94 2.52 -11.85
N ASP A 67 -11.92 1.71 -12.13
CA ASP A 67 -10.52 2.07 -11.92
C ASP A 67 -9.91 2.89 -13.05
N ILE A 68 -9.14 3.92 -12.67
CA ILE A 68 -8.31 4.71 -13.56
C ILE A 68 -6.86 4.59 -13.11
N PHE A 69 -6.00 4.06 -13.97
CA PHE A 69 -4.56 3.97 -13.70
C PHE A 69 -3.88 5.26 -14.13
N LEU A 70 -3.37 6.03 -13.16
CA LEU A 70 -2.58 7.24 -13.39
C LEU A 70 -1.11 6.91 -13.67
N TYR A 71 -0.63 5.83 -13.07
CA TYR A 71 0.69 5.27 -13.29
C TYR A 71 0.62 3.75 -13.21
N LYS A 72 1.40 3.08 -14.06
CA LYS A 72 1.65 1.65 -13.99
C LYS A 72 3.11 1.37 -14.32
N ASN A 73 3.78 0.65 -13.44
CA ASN A 73 5.15 0.22 -13.61
C ASN A 73 5.23 -0.83 -14.72
N GLY A 74 6.15 -0.63 -15.67
CA GLY A 74 6.35 -1.56 -16.80
C GLY A 74 7.15 -2.81 -16.42
N GLY A 75 7.72 -2.84 -15.21
CA GLY A 75 8.65 -3.85 -14.75
C GLY A 75 9.96 -3.83 -15.54
N ASN A 76 10.77 -4.88 -15.40
CA ASN A 76 12.11 -4.95 -15.99
C ASN A 76 12.14 -5.01 -17.54
N ALA A 77 10.98 -5.15 -18.20
CA ALA A 77 10.89 -5.45 -19.62
C ALA A 77 10.05 -4.45 -20.42
N ALA A 78 9.39 -3.49 -19.78
CA ALA A 78 8.59 -2.47 -20.46
C ALA A 78 8.78 -1.10 -19.80
N PRO A 79 8.58 -0.01 -20.55
CA PRO A 79 8.61 1.33 -19.98
C PRO A 79 7.43 1.54 -19.05
N ASP A 80 7.63 2.42 -18.07
CA ASP A 80 6.57 2.93 -17.22
C ASP A 80 5.50 3.65 -18.04
N LEU A 81 4.24 3.43 -17.66
CA LEU A 81 3.08 3.98 -18.33
C LEU A 81 2.41 5.01 -17.44
N PHE A 82 2.26 6.22 -17.98
CA PHE A 82 1.52 7.31 -17.35
C PHE A 82 0.24 7.60 -18.12
N HIS A 83 -0.81 7.96 -17.38
CA HIS A 83 -2.04 8.45 -18.00
C HIS A 83 -1.76 9.79 -18.72
N PRO A 84 -2.38 10.07 -19.88
CA PRO A 84 -2.09 11.28 -20.67
C PRO A 84 -2.28 12.59 -19.91
N GLU A 85 -3.20 12.61 -18.95
CA GLU A 85 -3.49 13.80 -18.11
C GLU A 85 -2.50 14.00 -16.96
N VAL A 86 -1.57 13.07 -16.74
CA VAL A 86 -0.56 13.19 -15.69
C VAL A 86 0.55 14.12 -16.19
N SER A 87 0.60 15.33 -15.61
CA SER A 87 1.59 16.35 -15.93
C SER A 87 3.02 15.87 -15.65
N THR A 88 4.02 16.41 -16.35
CA THR A 88 5.44 16.08 -16.11
C THR A 88 5.87 16.32 -14.66
N ASN A 89 5.30 17.33 -14.00
CA ASN A 89 5.57 17.62 -12.59
C ASN A 89 5.03 16.51 -11.66
N LEU A 90 3.84 15.98 -11.97
CA LEU A 90 3.24 14.86 -11.26
C LEU A 90 4.01 13.56 -11.53
N GLN A 91 4.44 13.33 -12.79
CA GLN A 91 5.29 12.19 -13.15
C GLN A 91 6.58 12.18 -12.32
N GLY A 92 7.24 13.33 -12.15
CA GLY A 92 8.46 13.45 -11.33
C GLY A 92 8.24 13.07 -9.86
N LYS A 93 7.10 13.44 -9.27
CA LYS A 93 6.76 13.04 -7.88
C LYS A 93 6.46 11.56 -7.76
N ILE A 94 5.73 11.00 -8.73
CA ILE A 94 5.44 9.56 -8.78
C ILE A 94 6.75 8.76 -8.91
N GLN A 95 7.67 9.21 -9.77
CA GLN A 95 8.99 8.62 -9.91
C GLN A 95 9.79 8.70 -8.62
N GLN A 96 9.77 9.85 -7.93
CA GLN A 96 10.43 10.00 -6.63
C GLN A 96 9.88 9.00 -5.59
N ILE A 97 8.55 8.80 -5.53
CA ILE A 97 7.95 7.77 -4.66
C ILE A 97 8.40 6.36 -5.07
N ASN A 98 8.45 6.08 -6.37
CA ASN A 98 8.91 4.79 -6.88
C ASN A 98 10.38 4.52 -6.48
N GLU A 99 11.27 5.50 -6.65
CA GLU A 99 12.66 5.43 -6.24
C GLU A 99 12.81 5.18 -4.72
N LEU A 100 12.06 5.94 -3.90
CA LEU A 100 12.04 5.76 -2.44
C LEU A 100 11.55 4.37 -2.02
N SER A 101 10.66 3.76 -2.81
CA SER A 101 10.16 2.40 -2.56
C SER A 101 11.12 1.29 -3.01
N GLY A 102 12.22 1.62 -3.70
CA GLY A 102 13.14 0.65 -4.30
C GLY A 102 12.58 0.01 -5.59
N ASP A 103 11.91 0.82 -6.41
CA ASP A 103 11.22 0.43 -7.64
C ASP A 103 10.07 -0.58 -7.40
N LYS A 104 9.34 -0.38 -6.30
CA LYS A 104 8.27 -1.28 -5.84
C LYS A 104 6.89 -0.69 -6.01
N LEU A 105 6.77 0.59 -6.37
CA LEU A 105 5.49 1.16 -6.76
C LEU A 105 5.05 0.48 -8.05
N SER A 106 4.02 -0.35 -7.94
CA SER A 106 3.46 -1.11 -9.06
C SER A 106 2.48 -0.25 -9.86
N GLN A 107 1.66 0.55 -9.17
CA GLN A 107 0.66 1.39 -9.82
C GLN A 107 0.14 2.50 -8.90
N LEU A 108 -0.33 3.59 -9.50
CA LEU A 108 -1.15 4.63 -8.88
C LEU A 108 -2.55 4.57 -9.49
N ARG A 109 -3.54 4.30 -8.65
CA ARG A 109 -4.96 4.21 -9.03
C ARG A 109 -5.74 5.40 -8.52
N TYR A 110 -6.71 5.82 -9.33
CA TYR A 110 -7.77 6.74 -8.96
C TYR A 110 -9.10 6.04 -9.16
N VAL A 111 -9.97 6.13 -8.14
CA VAL A 111 -11.34 5.61 -8.17
C VAL A 111 -12.28 6.70 -7.70
N GLU A 112 -13.41 6.83 -8.38
CA GLU A 112 -14.52 7.66 -7.93
C GLU A 112 -15.75 6.78 -7.69
N SER A 113 -16.15 6.67 -6.43
CA SER A 113 -17.31 5.91 -5.97
C SER A 113 -18.22 6.85 -5.19
N ASP A 114 -19.50 6.92 -5.55
CA ASP A 114 -20.49 7.78 -4.87
C ASP A 114 -20.05 9.24 -4.66
N GLY A 115 -19.32 9.80 -5.64
CA GLY A 115 -18.78 11.17 -5.60
C GLY A 115 -17.58 11.37 -4.68
N ARG A 116 -17.08 10.29 -4.06
CA ARG A 116 -15.90 10.27 -3.20
C ARG A 116 -14.70 9.80 -4.01
N ARG A 117 -13.58 10.47 -3.80
CA ARG A 117 -12.31 10.20 -4.47
C ARG A 117 -11.48 9.28 -3.61
N LEU A 118 -10.91 8.28 -4.23
CA LEU A 118 -9.92 7.38 -3.64
C LEU A 118 -8.69 7.39 -4.52
N ILE A 119 -7.53 7.66 -3.91
CA ILE A 119 -6.23 7.57 -4.57
C ILE A 119 -5.46 6.45 -3.87
N SER A 120 -5.02 5.44 -4.61
CA SER A 120 -4.30 4.30 -4.06
C SER A 120 -2.94 4.14 -4.75
N PHE A 121 -1.89 4.25 -3.95
CA PHE A 121 -0.55 3.82 -4.29
C PHE A 121 -0.45 2.34 -3.95
N VAL A 122 -0.08 1.51 -4.92
CA VAL A 122 0.05 0.06 -4.75
C VAL A 122 1.50 -0.33 -4.90
N PHE A 123 2.03 -0.97 -3.87
CA PHE A 123 3.40 -1.43 -3.79
C PHE A 123 3.44 -2.95 -3.78
N ASP A 124 4.36 -3.49 -4.58
CA ASP A 124 4.57 -4.92 -4.75
C ASP A 124 6.00 -5.29 -4.34
N TRP A 125 6.22 -5.32 -3.02
CA TRP A 125 7.51 -5.73 -2.43
C TRP A 125 7.73 -7.23 -2.52
N GLU A 126 6.66 -8.02 -2.42
CA GLU A 126 6.72 -9.48 -2.30
C GLU A 126 6.53 -10.23 -3.63
N ARG A 127 6.18 -9.51 -4.71
CA ARG A 127 5.99 -10.01 -6.09
C ARG A 127 4.84 -11.02 -6.17
N ALA A 128 4.80 -11.80 -7.26
CA ALA A 128 3.68 -12.64 -7.70
C ALA A 128 3.06 -13.63 -6.69
N TYR A 129 3.63 -13.82 -5.50
CA TYR A 129 3.18 -14.79 -4.51
C TYR A 129 3.09 -14.22 -3.08
N GLY A 130 3.19 -12.90 -2.90
CA GLY A 130 3.07 -12.28 -1.59
C GLY A 130 2.09 -11.11 -1.55
N ASP A 131 2.01 -10.49 -0.39
CA ASP A 131 0.99 -9.49 -0.09
C ASP A 131 1.26 -8.20 -0.88
N THR A 132 0.20 -7.52 -1.32
CA THR A 132 0.33 -6.17 -1.86
C THR A 132 0.02 -5.14 -0.79
N TYR A 133 0.76 -4.05 -0.80
CA TYR A 133 0.70 -3.03 0.21
C TYR A 133 0.23 -1.74 -0.42
N HIS A 134 -0.74 -1.10 0.21
CA HIS A 134 -1.43 0.03 -0.37
C HIS A 134 -1.36 1.21 0.60
N ILE A 135 -0.98 2.37 0.09
CA ILE A 135 -1.20 3.65 0.78
C ILE A 135 -2.36 4.34 0.06
N VAL A 136 -3.42 4.63 0.79
CA VAL A 136 -4.71 5.05 0.24
C VAL A 136 -5.13 6.35 0.89
N TYR A 137 -5.39 7.36 0.06
CA TYR A 137 -6.11 8.55 0.47
C TYR A 137 -7.60 8.37 0.20
N CYS A 138 -8.42 8.49 1.24
CA CYS A 138 -9.87 8.58 1.09
C CYS A 138 -10.50 9.30 2.27
N LYS A 139 -11.35 10.29 2.00
CA LYS A 139 -12.12 11.00 3.04
C LYS A 139 -13.16 10.13 3.76
N SER A 140 -13.33 8.89 3.32
CA SER A 140 -14.30 7.95 3.87
C SER A 140 -13.69 6.56 3.98
N GLN A 141 -13.41 6.14 5.20
CA GLN A 141 -12.91 4.81 5.49
C GLN A 141 -13.81 3.70 4.91
N ASP A 142 -15.14 3.87 4.97
CA ASP A 142 -16.12 2.89 4.47
C ASP A 142 -16.00 2.63 2.95
N GLU A 143 -15.46 3.58 2.18
CA GLU A 143 -15.31 3.42 0.74
C GLU A 143 -14.03 2.64 0.37
N ILE A 144 -13.04 2.62 1.27
CA ILE A 144 -11.81 1.87 1.05
C ILE A 144 -12.12 0.37 0.96
N GLY A 145 -12.93 -0.15 1.89
CA GLY A 145 -13.35 -1.56 1.87
C GLY A 145 -14.15 -1.95 0.64
N LYS A 146 -15.00 -1.04 0.13
CA LYS A 146 -15.77 -1.25 -1.11
C LYS A 146 -14.93 -1.23 -2.38
N SER A 147 -13.74 -0.62 -2.33
CA SER A 147 -12.82 -0.54 -3.47
C SER A 147 -12.04 -1.84 -3.70
N PHE A 148 -12.09 -2.77 -2.74
CA PHE A 148 -11.52 -4.11 -2.84
C PHE A 148 -12.62 -5.14 -3.09
N ASP A 149 -12.27 -6.24 -3.75
CA ASP A 149 -13.20 -7.36 -3.97
C ASP A 149 -13.64 -7.95 -2.62
N GLU A 150 -14.92 -8.32 -2.49
CA GLU A 150 -15.51 -8.86 -1.26
C GLU A 150 -14.79 -10.12 -0.74
N ASN A 151 -14.04 -10.80 -1.61
CA ASN A 151 -13.31 -12.03 -1.30
C ASN A 151 -11.88 -11.80 -0.83
N VAL A 152 -11.41 -10.56 -0.76
CA VAL A 152 -10.03 -10.22 -0.38
C VAL A 152 -9.92 -10.01 1.12
N ILE A 153 -8.89 -10.62 1.72
CA ILE A 153 -8.57 -10.40 3.13
C ILE A 153 -7.64 -9.18 3.21
N TYR A 154 -8.07 -8.14 3.91
CA TYR A 154 -7.26 -6.94 4.09
C TYR A 154 -7.23 -6.46 5.54
N ASP A 155 -6.09 -5.87 5.92
CA ASP A 155 -5.90 -5.19 7.20
C ASP A 155 -5.83 -3.68 6.94
N LEU A 156 -6.66 -2.88 7.63
CA LEU A 156 -6.68 -1.42 7.47
C LEU A 156 -6.07 -0.71 8.69
N LYS A 157 -5.03 0.08 8.45
CA LYS A 157 -4.35 0.92 9.45
C LYS A 157 -4.48 2.39 9.05
N GLN A 158 -4.96 3.24 9.94
CA GLN A 158 -4.90 4.69 9.72
C GLN A 158 -3.44 5.18 9.86
N LEU A 159 -2.98 6.00 8.92
CA LEU A 159 -1.62 6.56 8.91
C LEU A 159 -1.64 7.99 9.46
N ASP A 160 -2.22 8.93 8.72
CA ASP A 160 -2.40 10.32 9.13
C ASP A 160 -3.63 10.94 8.44
N GLY A 161 -4.48 11.64 9.19
CA GLY A 161 -5.72 12.22 8.66
C GLY A 161 -6.58 11.23 7.85
N ASP A 162 -6.77 11.55 6.58
CA ASP A 162 -7.54 10.75 5.61
C ASP A 162 -6.66 9.73 4.83
N TRP A 163 -5.45 9.44 5.32
CA TRP A 163 -4.54 8.45 4.78
C TRP A 163 -4.57 7.13 5.55
N TYR A 164 -4.56 6.03 4.81
CA TYR A 164 -4.65 4.68 5.34
C TYR A 164 -3.64 3.76 4.64
N GLY A 165 -3.02 2.89 5.42
CA GLY A 165 -2.24 1.76 4.94
C GLY A 165 -3.12 0.52 4.93
N THR A 166 -3.13 -0.23 3.84
CA THR A 166 -3.78 -1.53 3.81
C THR A 166 -2.95 -2.59 3.13
N ARG A 167 -2.89 -3.76 3.75
CA ARG A 167 -2.25 -4.94 3.20
C ARG A 167 -3.32 -5.85 2.64
N ILE A 168 -3.14 -6.33 1.42
CA ILE A 168 -4.05 -7.21 0.72
C ILE A 168 -3.37 -8.57 0.54
N ARG A 169 -4.08 -9.63 0.94
CA ARG A 169 -3.68 -11.04 0.90
C ARG A 169 -4.51 -11.83 -0.10
#